data_AF-A0A1J8Q140-F1
#
_entry.id   AF-A0A1J8Q140-F1
#
_cell.length_a   1.000
_cell.length_b   1.000
_cell.length_c   1.000
_cell.angle_alpha   90.00
_cell.angle_beta   90.00
_cell.angle_gamma   90.00
#
_symmetry.space_group_name_H-M   'P 1'
#
loop_
_entity.id
_entity.type
_entity.pdbx_description
1 polymer ?
#
loop_
_entity_poly.entity_id
_entity_poly.type
_entity_poly.pdbx_seq_one_letter_code
_entity_poly.pdbx_strand_id
1 'polypeptide(L)'
;MTDLFKQSINLTLPILLVLLLGTPTQATANIDTTALVGSTAGSFSVNQGTANYAIPITVPPGIAGMKPELSINYNSNMGNGQLGVGFSLGGLSA
;
A
#
# COMPACT_ATOMS: atom_id res chain seq x y z
N MET A 1 23.97 53.89 -5.96
CA MET A 1 23.73 53.17 -4.68
C MET A 1 22.24 52.80 -4.48
N THR A 2 21.35 53.14 -5.43
CA THR A 2 19.91 52.79 -5.40
C THR A 2 19.59 51.48 -6.12
N ASP A 3 20.41 51.06 -7.08
CA ASP A 3 20.20 49.82 -7.85
C ASP A 3 20.46 48.55 -7.04
N LEU A 4 21.39 48.62 -6.08
CA LEU A 4 21.71 47.54 -5.15
C LEU A 4 20.53 47.22 -4.21
N PHE A 5 19.76 48.24 -3.79
CA PHE A 5 18.59 48.06 -2.95
C PHE A 5 17.42 47.43 -3.73
N LYS A 6 17.19 47.86 -4.98
CA LYS A 6 16.17 47.26 -5.87
C LYS A 6 16.48 45.81 -6.25
N GLN A 7 17.77 45.47 -6.43
CA GLN A 7 18.21 44.10 -6.67
C GLN A 7 17.99 43.19 -5.46
N SER A 8 18.24 43.69 -4.24
CA SER A 8 17.99 42.96 -3.00
C SER A 8 16.50 42.68 -2.74
N ILE A 9 15.60 43.54 -3.21
CA ILE A 9 14.14 43.38 -3.04
C ILE A 9 13.56 42.37 -4.06
N ASN A 10 13.97 42.44 -5.33
CA ASN A 10 13.45 41.57 -6.38
C ASN A 10 13.94 40.11 -6.29
N LEU A 11 15.03 39.87 -5.55
CA LEU A 11 15.58 38.53 -5.34
C LEU A 11 15.03 37.84 -4.09
N THR A 12 14.62 38.59 -3.05
CA THR A 12 14.23 38.02 -1.74
C THR A 12 12.74 37.70 -1.64
N LEU A 13 11.86 38.49 -2.26
CA LEU A 13 10.42 38.21 -2.29
C LEU A 13 10.00 36.87 -2.94
N PRO A 14 10.53 36.46 -4.11
CA PRO A 14 10.16 35.18 -4.69
C PRO A 14 10.70 33.99 -3.89
N ILE A 15 11.89 34.11 -3.29
CA ILE A 15 12.49 33.07 -2.44
C ILE A 15 11.66 32.89 -1.16
N LEU A 16 11.19 33.97 -0.55
CA LEU A 16 10.35 33.93 0.66
C LEU A 16 8.96 33.33 0.36
N LEU A 17 8.39 33.56 -0.83
CA LEU A 17 7.10 33.02 -1.24
C LEU A 17 7.17 31.51 -1.56
N VAL A 18 8.25 31.04 -2.20
CA VAL A 18 8.47 29.61 -2.50
C VAL A 18 8.68 28.79 -1.22
N LEU A 19 9.31 29.37 -0.19
CA LEU A 19 9.49 28.72 1.10
C LEU A 19 8.16 28.52 1.88
N LEU A 20 7.12 29.30 1.57
CA LEU A 20 5.82 29.26 2.26
C LEU A 20 4.78 28.33 1.58
N LEU A 21 5.00 27.90 0.34
CA LEU A 21 4.00 27.20 -0.49
C LEU A 21 4.37 25.76 -0.89
N GLY A 22 5.51 25.23 -0.45
CA GLY A 22 6.05 23.98 -1.00
C GLY A 22 6.75 23.08 0.01
N THR A 23 6.09 22.72 1.12
CA THR A 23 6.55 21.54 1.88
C THR A 23 5.99 20.29 1.20
N PRO A 24 6.80 19.31 0.76
CA PRO A 24 6.28 17.99 0.46
C PRO A 24 5.67 17.44 1.75
N THR A 25 4.33 17.36 1.80
CA THR A 25 3.61 16.64 2.84
C THR A 25 3.95 15.16 2.68
N GLN A 26 5.07 14.76 3.27
CA GLN A 26 5.45 13.37 3.39
C GLN A 26 4.40 12.70 4.26
N ALA A 27 3.58 11.84 3.65
CA ALA A 27 2.62 11.01 4.36
C ALA A 27 3.37 10.23 5.43
N THR A 28 3.21 10.64 6.68
CA THR A 28 3.77 9.93 7.82
C THR A 28 2.89 8.72 8.01
N ALA A 29 3.31 7.57 7.50
CA ALA A 29 2.69 6.31 7.86
C ALA A 29 2.92 6.15 9.36
N ASN A 30 1.89 6.40 10.18
CA ASN A 30 1.91 6.09 11.60
C ASN A 30 1.99 4.57 11.74
N ILE A 31 3.21 4.04 11.74
CA ILE A 31 3.46 2.63 11.96
C ILE A 31 3.31 2.40 13.46
N ASP A 32 2.18 1.81 13.83
CA ASP A 32 1.95 1.33 15.17
C ASP A 32 2.97 0.23 15.48
N THR A 33 4.00 0.57 16.26
CA THR A 33 5.07 -0.34 16.66
C THR A 33 4.63 -1.31 17.77
N THR A 34 3.43 -1.11 18.31
CA THR A 34 2.79 -2.03 19.26
C THR A 34 1.84 -2.99 18.58
N ALA A 35 1.46 -2.71 17.33
CA ALA A 35 0.78 -3.69 16.49
C ALA A 35 1.72 -4.88 16.27
N LEU A 36 1.16 -6.08 16.42
CA LEU A 36 1.86 -7.33 16.15
C LEU A 36 2.17 -7.41 14.64
N VAL A 37 3.30 -6.85 14.24
CA VAL A 37 3.79 -6.93 12.86
C VAL A 37 4.30 -8.35 12.60
N GLY A 38 3.94 -8.93 11.46
CA GLY A 38 4.32 -10.29 11.09
C GLY A 38 3.16 -11.28 10.99
N SER A 39 1.95 -10.90 11.42
CA SER A 39 0.75 -11.58 10.94
C SER A 39 0.35 -10.93 9.63
N THR A 40 0.52 -11.62 8.51
CA THR A 40 -0.38 -11.34 7.38
C THR A 40 -1.80 -11.56 7.92
N ALA A 41 -2.82 -10.87 7.39
CA ALA A 41 -4.22 -11.15 7.72
C ALA A 41 -4.67 -12.52 7.17
N GLY A 42 -3.73 -13.46 7.06
CA GLY A 42 -3.91 -14.74 6.45
C GLY A 42 -4.41 -15.78 7.44
N SER A 43 -5.49 -16.47 7.09
CA SER A 43 -6.01 -17.57 7.90
C SER A 43 -5.21 -18.84 7.59
N PHE A 44 -4.57 -19.41 8.60
CA PHE A 44 -3.93 -20.74 8.52
C PHE A 44 -4.85 -21.81 9.08
N SER A 45 -5.10 -22.85 8.30
CA SER A 45 -5.93 -23.99 8.70
C SER A 45 -5.33 -25.29 8.21
N VAL A 46 -5.26 -26.29 9.08
CA VAL A 46 -4.89 -27.65 8.67
C VAL A 46 -6.17 -28.48 8.55
N ASN A 47 -6.38 -29.11 7.40
CA ASN A 47 -7.54 -29.98 7.18
C ASN A 47 -7.05 -31.33 6.65
N GLN A 48 -7.28 -32.39 7.40
CA GLN A 48 -6.89 -33.76 7.03
C GLN A 48 -5.40 -33.92 6.62
N GLY A 49 -4.50 -33.18 7.28
CA GLY A 49 -3.06 -33.20 6.97
C GLY A 49 -2.63 -32.26 5.84
N THR A 50 -3.58 -31.56 5.20
CA THR A 50 -3.32 -30.51 4.23
C THR A 50 -3.16 -29.16 4.93
N ALA A 51 -2.05 -28.47 4.69
CA ALA A 51 -1.87 -27.09 5.14
C ALA A 51 -2.57 -26.14 4.18
N ASN A 52 -3.51 -25.36 4.71
CA ASN A 52 -4.24 -24.34 3.99
C ASN A 52 -3.84 -22.96 4.52
N TYR A 53 -3.59 -22.01 3.62
CA TYR A 53 -3.32 -20.63 3.97
C TYR A 53 -4.12 -19.71 3.08
N ALA A 54 -4.81 -18.71 3.62
CA ALA A 54 -5.63 -17.79 2.83
C ALA A 54 -5.24 -16.36 3.17
N ILE A 55 -4.53 -15.66 2.27
CA ILE A 55 -4.04 -14.30 2.46
C ILE A 55 -4.99 -13.33 1.72
N PRO A 56 -5.77 -12.49 2.42
CA PRO A 56 -6.61 -11.50 1.76
C PRO A 56 -5.76 -10.40 1.13
N ILE A 57 -6.09 -10.04 -0.11
CA ILE A 57 -5.46 -8.91 -0.80
C ILE A 57 -6.31 -7.68 -0.51
N THR A 58 -5.73 -6.69 0.16
CA THR A 58 -6.40 -5.41 0.39
C THR A 58 -6.41 -4.64 -0.92
N VAL A 59 -7.59 -4.47 -1.50
CA VAL A 59 -7.81 -3.65 -2.70
C VAL A 59 -8.57 -2.38 -2.34
N PRO A 60 -8.26 -1.25 -3.00
CA PRO A 60 -9.02 -0.03 -2.81
C PRO A 60 -10.48 -0.22 -3.29
N PRO A 61 -11.45 0.49 -2.69
CA PRO A 61 -12.83 0.45 -3.15
C PRO A 61 -12.90 0.96 -4.59
N GLY A 62 -13.52 0.18 -5.48
CA GLY A 62 -13.74 0.57 -6.87
C GLY A 62 -14.83 1.62 -7.02
N ILE A 63 -15.01 2.08 -8.26
CA ILE A 63 -16.13 2.94 -8.66
C ILE A 63 -17.47 2.32 -8.21
N ALA A 64 -18.33 3.14 -7.60
CA ALA A 64 -19.61 2.76 -7.01
C ALA A 64 -19.53 1.76 -5.82
N GLY A 65 -18.38 1.67 -5.12
CA GLY A 65 -18.27 0.84 -3.90
C GLY A 65 -18.12 -0.66 -4.18
N MET A 66 -17.93 -1.05 -5.44
CA MET A 66 -17.59 -2.43 -5.79
C MET A 66 -16.13 -2.70 -5.38
N LYS A 67 -15.95 -3.43 -4.29
CA LYS A 67 -14.64 -3.93 -3.84
C LYS A 67 -14.51 -5.38 -4.30
N PRO A 68 -13.55 -5.73 -5.19
CA PRO A 68 -13.31 -7.13 -5.50
C PRO A 68 -12.72 -7.85 -4.28
N GLU A 69 -13.24 -9.01 -3.93
CA GLU A 69 -12.71 -9.80 -2.81
C GLU A 69 -11.62 -10.73 -3.31
N LEU A 70 -10.39 -10.21 -3.44
CA LEU A 70 -9.24 -11.00 -3.88
C LEU A 70 -8.51 -11.64 -2.69
N SER A 71 -8.07 -12.89 -2.86
CA SER A 71 -7.24 -13.58 -1.87
C SER A 71 -6.26 -14.56 -2.53
N ILE A 72 -5.09 -14.75 -1.93
CA ILE A 72 -4.15 -15.80 -2.34
C ILE A 72 -4.41 -17.01 -1.45
N ASN A 73 -4.76 -18.15 -2.04
CA ASN A 73 -5.00 -19.39 -1.35
C ASN A 73 -3.82 -20.34 -1.59
N TYR A 74 -3.32 -20.95 -0.52
CA TYR A 74 -2.34 -22.02 -0.56
C TYR A 74 -2.98 -23.30 -0.03
N ASN A 75 -2.69 -24.43 -0.68
CA ASN A 75 -3.07 -25.76 -0.25
C ASN A 75 -1.92 -26.72 -0.58
N SER A 76 -1.36 -27.38 0.44
CA SER A 76 -0.18 -28.24 0.27
C SER A 76 -0.44 -29.52 -0.54
N ASN A 77 -1.70 -29.91 -0.77
CA ASN A 77 -2.07 -31.05 -1.61
C ASN A 77 -2.63 -30.62 -2.97
N MET A 78 -2.67 -29.31 -3.26
CA MET A 78 -3.10 -28.80 -4.54
C MET A 78 -1.95 -28.88 -5.55
N GLY A 79 -2.29 -29.24 -6.79
CA GLY A 79 -1.34 -29.30 -7.91
C GLY A 79 -0.93 -27.92 -8.42
N ASN A 80 -0.51 -27.85 -9.69
CA ASN A 80 -0.12 -26.59 -10.31
C ASN A 80 -1.33 -25.67 -10.53
N GLY A 81 -1.31 -24.47 -9.95
CA GLY A 81 -2.29 -23.40 -10.16
C GLY A 81 -1.69 -22.18 -10.87
N GLN A 82 -2.50 -21.13 -11.04
CA GLN A 82 -2.11 -19.88 -11.72
C GLN A 82 -0.88 -19.19 -11.12
N LEU A 83 -0.61 -19.45 -9.83
CA LEU A 83 0.49 -18.87 -9.05
C LEU A 83 1.59 -19.89 -8.74
N GLY A 84 1.51 -21.12 -9.27
CA GLY A 84 2.45 -22.21 -9.03
C GLY A 84 1.85 -23.40 -8.27
N VAL A 85 2.67 -24.38 -7.93
CA VAL A 85 2.24 -25.58 -7.18
C VAL A 85 1.70 -25.19 -5.81
N GLY A 86 0.48 -25.62 -5.52
CA GLY A 86 -0.15 -25.38 -4.22
C GLY A 86 -0.72 -23.98 -4.05
N PHE A 87 -0.54 -23.04 -4.99
CA PHE A 87 -1.04 -21.66 -4.89
C PHE A 87 -2.12 -21.37 -5.93
N SER A 88 -3.20 -20.71 -5.51
CA SER A 88 -4.27 -20.22 -6.37
C SER A 88 -4.70 -18.80 -5.98
N LEU A 89 -5.24 -18.07 -6.95
CA LEU A 89 -5.83 -16.75 -6.73
C LEU A 89 -7.35 -16.92 -6.61
N GLY A 90 -7.90 -16.61 -5.44
CA GLY A 90 -9.33 -16.55 -5.16
C GLY A 90 -9.90 -15.16 -5.45
N GLY A 91 -11.21 -15.10 -5.73
CA GLY A 91 -11.90 -13.83 -5.99
C GLY A 91 -11.94 -13.39 -7.46
N LEU A 92 -11.41 -14.22 -8.36
CA LEU A 92 -11.67 -14.08 -9.79
C LEU A 92 -13.11 -14.50 -10.06
N SER A 93 -13.96 -13.54 -10.44
CA SER A 93 -15.27 -13.82 -11.01
C SER A 93 -15.11 -14.53 -12.36
N ALA A 94 -15.99 -15.51 -12.62
CA ALA A 94 -16.06 -16.26 -13.87
C ALA A 94 -16.47 -15.40 -15.07
#